data_AF-A0A535A574-F1
#
_entry.id   AF-A0A535A574-F1
#
_cell.length_a   1.000
_cell.length_b   1.000
_cell.length_c   1.000
_cell.angle_alpha   90.00
_cell.angle_beta   90.00
_cell.angle_gamma   90.00
#
_symmetry.space_group_name_H-M   'P 1'
#
loop_
_entity.id
_entity.type
_entity.pdbx_description
1 polymer ?
#
loop_
_entity_poly.entity_id
_entity_poly.type
_entity_poly.pdbx_seq_one_letter_code
_entity_poly.pdbx_strand_id
1 'polypeptide(L)'
;MRYILVSAVLVFPLASGVFAQPTAPDCEAERCAAQSFIAQNCPSCADASNHGRFVSCVAHQVKAHVSPRCRGKAVRCAARSTCGKPGFVTCNIPTDTCDLSAGTPGHCVDNPNQMCSTDFDCGTRCHIKSSDVRCTEAGGQVGTATSCCAPCG
;
A
#
# COMPACT_ATOMS: atom_id res chain seq x y z
N MET A 1 -42.41 -23.11 -64.63
CA MET A 1 -41.23 -22.27 -64.25
C MET A 1 -40.92 -22.54 -62.78
N ARG A 2 -39.65 -22.76 -62.44
CA ARG A 2 -39.12 -23.41 -61.20
C ARG A 2 -39.52 -22.71 -59.89
N TYR A 3 -40.00 -23.50 -58.91
CA TYR A 3 -40.10 -23.12 -57.49
C TYR A 3 -38.78 -23.46 -56.79
N ILE A 4 -38.11 -22.48 -56.18
CA ILE A 4 -36.88 -22.69 -55.40
C ILE A 4 -37.27 -22.77 -53.92
N LEU A 5 -37.10 -23.95 -53.33
CA LEU A 5 -37.20 -24.20 -51.88
C LEU A 5 -35.89 -23.76 -51.22
N VAL A 6 -35.95 -22.82 -50.27
CA VAL A 6 -34.79 -22.40 -49.47
C VAL A 6 -34.89 -23.04 -48.09
N SER A 7 -34.07 -24.07 -47.87
CA SER A 7 -33.91 -24.73 -46.56
C SER A 7 -33.14 -23.85 -45.59
N ALA A 8 -33.76 -23.49 -44.47
CA ALA A 8 -33.09 -22.79 -43.37
C ALA A 8 -32.32 -23.78 -42.49
N VAL A 9 -30.99 -23.75 -42.57
CA VAL A 9 -30.10 -24.51 -41.68
C VAL A 9 -29.94 -23.72 -40.37
N LEU A 10 -30.50 -24.25 -39.28
CA LEU A 10 -30.32 -23.73 -37.93
C LEU A 10 -28.96 -24.17 -37.38
N VAL A 11 -28.02 -23.22 -37.28
CA VAL A 11 -26.71 -23.41 -36.64
C VAL A 11 -26.86 -23.07 -35.16
N PHE A 12 -26.75 -24.07 -34.28
CA PHE A 12 -26.69 -23.87 -32.83
C PHE A 12 -25.25 -23.53 -32.40
N PRO A 13 -24.98 -22.36 -31.81
CA PRO A 13 -23.65 -22.05 -31.30
C PRO A 13 -23.38 -22.84 -30.00
N LEU A 14 -22.29 -23.60 -30.00
CA LEU A 14 -21.74 -24.22 -28.79
C LEU A 14 -21.16 -23.12 -27.90
N ALA A 15 -21.84 -22.82 -26.78
CA ALA A 15 -21.35 -21.91 -25.77
C ALA A 15 -20.09 -22.50 -25.12
N SER A 16 -18.92 -21.96 -25.50
CA SER A 16 -17.67 -22.23 -24.82
C SER A 16 -17.68 -21.49 -23.48
N GLY A 17 -17.86 -22.23 -22.38
CA GLY A 17 -17.77 -21.68 -21.03
C GLY A 17 -16.34 -21.23 -20.72
N VAL A 18 -16.10 -19.93 -20.78
CA VAL A 18 -14.87 -19.32 -20.26
C VAL A 18 -15.02 -19.23 -18.75
N PHE A 19 -14.34 -20.09 -17.99
CA PHE A 19 -14.25 -19.95 -16.54
C PHE A 19 -13.41 -18.71 -16.22
N ALA A 20 -14.07 -17.61 -15.85
CA ALA A 20 -13.39 -16.43 -15.32
C ALA A 20 -12.61 -16.82 -14.05
N GLN A 21 -11.28 -16.71 -14.09
CA GLN A 21 -10.48 -16.82 -12.87
C GLN A 21 -10.87 -15.65 -11.94
N PRO A 22 -11.14 -15.90 -10.65
CA PRO A 22 -11.47 -14.83 -9.73
C PRO A 22 -10.30 -13.85 -9.66
N THR A 23 -10.59 -12.58 -9.97
CA THR A 23 -9.63 -11.49 -9.84
C THR A 23 -9.10 -11.46 -8.40
N ALA A 24 -7.79 -11.19 -8.26
CA ALA A 24 -7.21 -11.04 -6.93
C ALA A 24 -7.95 -9.92 -6.17
N PRO A 25 -8.24 -10.10 -4.87
CA PRO A 25 -8.95 -9.08 -4.11
C PRO A 25 -8.12 -7.80 -4.02
N ASP A 26 -8.79 -6.65 -4.09
CA ASP A 26 -8.17 -5.36 -3.86
C ASP A 26 -7.95 -5.14 -2.36
N CYS A 27 -6.76 -5.55 -1.91
CA CYS A 27 -6.39 -5.45 -0.51
C CYS A 27 -6.27 -4.01 0.01
N GLU A 28 -6.00 -3.04 -0.85
CA GLU A 28 -5.90 -1.64 -0.44
C GLU A 28 -7.30 -1.07 -0.20
N ALA A 29 -8.24 -1.36 -1.11
CA ALA A 29 -9.65 -1.01 -0.92
C ALA A 29 -10.24 -1.66 0.34
N GLU A 30 -10.01 -2.96 0.56
CA GLU A 30 -10.48 -3.64 1.78
C GLU A 30 -9.86 -3.08 3.05
N ARG A 31 -8.55 -2.78 3.06
CA ARG A 31 -7.90 -2.11 4.19
C ARG A 31 -8.57 -0.77 4.47
N CYS A 32 -8.85 0.01 3.43
CA CYS A 32 -9.44 1.33 3.60
C CYS A 32 -10.88 1.27 4.07
N ALA A 33 -11.68 0.32 3.58
CA ALA A 33 -13.01 0.05 4.11
C ALA A 33 -12.97 -0.34 5.60
N ALA A 34 -11.94 -1.07 6.05
CA ALA A 34 -11.78 -1.46 7.45
C ALA A 34 -11.44 -0.30 8.41
N GLN A 35 -11.02 0.87 7.91
CA GLN A 35 -10.60 2.00 8.74
C GLN A 35 -11.73 2.52 9.65
N SER A 36 -12.97 2.54 9.17
CA SER A 36 -14.10 2.99 9.98
C SER A 36 -14.33 2.08 11.19
N PHE A 37 -14.22 0.77 11.02
CA PHE A 37 -14.33 -0.21 12.10
C PHE A 37 -13.16 -0.11 13.08
N ILE A 38 -11.94 0.12 12.57
CA ILE A 38 -10.76 0.35 13.41
C ILE A 38 -10.95 1.63 14.25
N ALA A 39 -11.35 2.74 13.63
CA ALA A 39 -11.53 4.01 14.32
C ALA A 39 -12.63 3.95 15.39
N GLN A 40 -13.67 3.14 15.18
CA GLN A 40 -14.76 2.97 16.14
C GLN A 40 -14.40 2.07 17.33
N ASN A 41 -13.56 1.05 17.12
CA ASN A 41 -13.37 -0.03 18.11
C ASN A 41 -11.96 -0.08 18.71
N CYS A 42 -11.00 0.68 18.17
CA CYS A 42 -9.63 0.72 18.67
C CYS A 42 -9.29 2.11 19.19
N PRO A 43 -8.34 2.22 20.14
CA PRO A 43 -7.86 3.52 20.58
C PRO A 43 -7.29 4.30 19.39
N SER A 44 -7.48 5.63 19.43
CA SER A 44 -6.82 6.52 18.49
C SER A 44 -5.30 6.38 18.63
N CYS A 45 -4.55 6.82 17.60
CA CYS A 45 -3.09 6.79 17.68
C CYS A 45 -2.54 7.60 18.86
N ALA A 46 -3.22 8.70 19.22
CA ALA A 46 -2.86 9.57 20.34
C ALA A 46 -3.18 8.93 21.71
N ASP A 47 -4.24 8.15 21.80
CA ASP A 47 -4.67 7.48 23.05
C ASP A 47 -4.00 6.11 23.24
N ALA A 48 -3.39 5.56 22.19
CA ALA A 48 -2.67 4.31 22.28
C ALA A 48 -1.42 4.47 23.17
N SER A 49 -1.43 3.81 24.33
CA SER A 49 -0.29 3.78 25.27
C SER A 49 0.64 2.58 25.08
N ASN A 50 0.19 1.56 24.34
CA ASN A 50 0.96 0.35 24.09
C ASN A 50 0.78 -0.11 22.64
N HIS A 51 1.88 -0.14 21.90
CA HIS A 51 1.87 -0.52 20.48
C HIS A 51 1.33 -1.94 20.22
N GLY A 52 1.74 -2.91 21.04
CA GLY A 52 1.27 -4.29 20.89
C GLY A 52 -0.24 -4.42 21.04
N ARG A 53 -0.82 -3.72 22.03
CA ARG A 53 -2.28 -3.66 22.23
C ARG A 53 -2.99 -2.95 21.09
N PHE A 54 -2.44 -1.85 20.61
CA PHE A 54 -2.97 -1.14 19.43
C PHE A 54 -3.01 -2.07 18.19
N VAL A 55 -1.87 -2.68 17.84
CA VAL A 55 -1.77 -3.59 16.69
C VAL A 55 -2.70 -4.80 16.87
N SER A 56 -2.79 -5.35 18.08
CA SER A 56 -3.70 -6.47 18.38
C SER A 56 -5.16 -6.08 18.15
N CYS A 57 -5.59 -4.89 18.61
CA CYS A 57 -6.94 -4.41 18.35
C CYS A 57 -7.21 -4.29 16.85
N VAL A 58 -6.30 -3.65 16.10
CA VAL A 58 -6.42 -3.52 14.65
C VAL A 58 -6.50 -4.89 13.98
N ALA A 59 -5.68 -5.85 14.40
CA ALA A 59 -5.70 -7.21 13.86
C ALA A 59 -7.05 -7.91 14.09
N HIS A 60 -7.73 -7.67 15.22
CA HIS A 60 -9.08 -8.19 15.45
C HIS A 60 -10.09 -7.58 14.48
N GLN A 61 -10.06 -6.26 14.28
CA GLN A 61 -10.97 -5.59 13.34
C GLN A 61 -10.71 -6.01 11.89
N VAL A 62 -9.44 -6.08 11.48
CA VAL A 62 -9.03 -6.58 10.17
C VAL A 62 -9.48 -8.03 9.97
N LYS A 63 -9.37 -8.90 10.98
CA LYS A 63 -9.84 -10.29 10.86
C LYS A 63 -11.34 -10.37 10.60
N ALA A 64 -12.14 -9.48 11.19
CA ALA A 64 -13.58 -9.44 11.03
C ALA A 64 -14.04 -8.84 9.69
N HIS A 65 -13.31 -7.85 9.16
CA HIS A 65 -13.78 -7.02 8.04
C HIS A 65 -12.96 -7.14 6.74
N VAL A 66 -11.82 -7.84 6.75
CA VAL A 66 -10.92 -7.99 5.60
C VAL A 66 -10.78 -9.46 5.21
N SER A 67 -10.76 -9.72 3.90
CA SER A 67 -10.62 -11.06 3.34
C SER A 67 -9.29 -11.69 3.79
N PRO A 68 -9.24 -13.02 4.05
CA PRO A 68 -8.05 -13.69 4.57
C PRO A 68 -6.76 -13.41 3.80
N ARG A 69 -6.84 -13.23 2.47
CA ARG A 69 -5.69 -12.94 1.59
C ARG A 69 -5.13 -11.52 1.80
N CYS A 70 -5.93 -10.59 2.30
CA CYS A 70 -5.56 -9.18 2.46
C CYS A 70 -5.20 -8.80 3.91
N ARG A 71 -5.58 -9.60 4.90
CA ARG A 71 -5.35 -9.32 6.34
C ARG A 71 -3.89 -8.96 6.65
N GLY A 72 -2.93 -9.71 6.11
CA GLY A 72 -1.51 -9.46 6.37
C GLY A 72 -1.05 -8.07 5.91
N LYS A 73 -1.55 -7.60 4.75
CA LYS A 73 -1.26 -6.26 4.24
C LYS A 73 -1.93 -5.18 5.08
N ALA A 74 -3.18 -5.39 5.47
CA ALA A 74 -3.92 -4.45 6.31
C ALA A 74 -3.29 -4.30 7.71
N VAL A 75 -2.94 -5.40 8.39
CA VAL A 75 -2.28 -5.36 9.70
C VAL A 75 -0.88 -4.74 9.64
N ARG A 76 -0.15 -4.94 8.53
CA ARG A 76 1.20 -4.37 8.35
C ARG A 76 1.21 -2.85 8.50
N CYS A 77 0.13 -2.16 8.17
CA CYS A 77 0.04 -0.71 8.34
C CYS A 77 0.06 -0.30 9.81
N ALA A 78 -0.73 -0.96 10.65
CA ALA A 78 -0.70 -0.72 12.10
C ALA A 78 0.66 -1.12 12.71
N ALA A 79 1.25 -2.23 12.26
CA ALA A 79 2.58 -2.66 12.73
C ALA A 79 3.71 -1.68 12.33
N ARG A 80 3.52 -0.92 11.24
CA ARG A 80 4.44 0.12 10.78
C ARG A 80 3.91 1.51 11.11
N SER A 81 3.45 1.67 12.35
CA SER A 81 3.01 2.95 12.92
C SER A 81 3.78 3.33 14.17
N THR A 82 3.69 4.60 14.54
CA THR A 82 4.21 5.18 15.78
C THR A 82 3.19 5.09 16.94
N CYS A 83 1.96 4.63 16.68
CA CYS A 83 0.90 4.55 17.68
C CYS A 83 1.30 3.62 18.84
N GLY A 84 1.20 4.10 20.08
CA GLY A 84 1.67 3.37 21.27
C GLY A 84 3.19 3.23 21.38
N LYS A 85 3.95 4.05 20.65
CA LYS A 85 5.41 4.12 20.68
C LYS A 85 5.89 5.57 20.88
N PRO A 86 5.85 6.11 22.12
CA PRO A 86 6.35 7.46 22.36
C PRO A 86 7.82 7.58 21.95
N GLY A 87 8.17 8.69 21.29
CA GLY A 87 9.51 8.96 20.75
C GLY A 87 9.80 8.33 19.39
N PHE A 88 8.99 7.38 18.91
CA PHE A 88 9.19 6.81 17.59
C PHE A 88 8.67 7.73 16.49
N VAL A 89 9.34 7.69 15.33
CA VAL A 89 9.02 8.51 14.17
C VAL A 89 8.86 7.65 12.93
N THR A 90 8.07 8.13 11.96
CA THR A 90 8.21 7.68 10.58
C THR A 90 9.47 8.30 9.99
N CYS A 91 10.16 7.54 9.16
CA CYS A 91 11.46 7.92 8.60
C CYS A 91 11.51 7.50 7.14
N ASN A 92 11.51 8.46 6.23
CA ASN A 92 11.66 8.21 4.80
C ASN A 92 13.15 8.18 4.48
N ILE A 93 13.63 7.07 3.92
CA ILE A 93 15.02 6.91 3.51
C ILE A 93 15.02 6.78 1.98
N PRO A 94 15.88 7.54 1.27
CA PRO A 94 16.04 7.38 -0.17
C PRO A 94 16.36 5.94 -0.55
N THR A 95 15.83 5.48 -1.67
CA THR A 95 16.13 4.14 -2.19
C THR A 95 17.27 4.12 -3.19
N ASP A 96 17.63 5.28 -3.71
CA ASP A 96 18.58 5.47 -4.77
C ASP A 96 19.26 6.85 -4.58
N THR A 97 20.38 7.06 -5.26
CA THR A 97 21.22 8.26 -5.17
C THR A 97 21.01 9.13 -6.40
N CYS A 98 21.02 10.45 -6.20
CA CYS A 98 20.99 11.42 -7.29
C CYS A 98 22.41 11.76 -7.75
N ASP A 99 22.76 11.39 -8.98
CA ASP A 99 24.02 11.78 -9.59
C ASP A 99 23.90 13.16 -10.25
N LEU A 100 24.58 14.14 -9.66
CA LEU A 100 24.65 15.53 -10.13
C LEU A 100 25.89 15.80 -11.02
N SER A 101 26.70 14.79 -11.32
CA SER A 101 27.98 14.96 -12.03
C SER A 101 27.82 15.53 -13.45
N ALA A 102 26.68 15.30 -14.10
CA ALA A 102 26.37 15.79 -15.43
C ALA A 102 25.66 17.17 -15.46
N GLY A 103 25.36 17.76 -14.30
CA GLY A 103 24.66 19.04 -14.18
C GLY A 103 23.41 18.94 -13.30
N THR A 104 22.64 20.04 -13.27
CA THR A 104 21.38 20.13 -12.52
C THR A 104 20.22 20.42 -13.49
N PRO A 105 19.17 19.58 -13.52
CA PRO A 105 18.96 18.41 -12.66
C PRO A 105 19.88 17.24 -13.02
N GLY A 106 20.20 16.43 -12.01
CA GLY A 106 20.91 15.17 -12.15
C GLY A 106 19.98 14.04 -12.55
N HIS A 107 20.50 12.81 -12.52
CA HIS A 107 19.72 11.60 -12.76
C HIS A 107 19.93 10.58 -11.66
N CYS A 108 18.89 9.79 -11.38
CA CYS A 108 18.95 8.72 -10.40
C CYS A 108 19.86 7.60 -10.90
N VAL A 109 20.73 7.07 -10.02
CA VAL A 109 21.76 6.09 -10.41
C VAL A 109 21.12 4.79 -10.91
N ASP A 110 20.11 4.28 -10.22
CA ASP A 110 19.43 3.04 -10.61
C ASP A 110 18.35 3.28 -11.68
N ASN A 111 17.90 4.53 -11.87
CA ASN A 111 16.95 4.92 -12.91
C ASN A 111 17.38 6.21 -13.64
N PRO A 112 18.27 6.11 -14.65
CA PRO A 112 18.82 7.30 -15.33
C PRO A 112 17.80 8.06 -16.19
N ASN A 113 16.57 7.56 -16.34
CA ASN A 113 15.49 8.32 -17.00
C ASN A 113 14.75 9.25 -16.02
N GLN A 114 15.03 9.14 -14.73
CA GLN A 114 14.43 9.94 -13.68
C GLN A 114 15.36 11.07 -13.30
N MET A 115 14.90 12.29 -13.55
CA MET A 115 15.61 13.51 -13.18
C MET A 115 15.46 13.75 -11.68
N CYS A 116 16.51 14.21 -11.04
CA CYS A 116 16.55 14.45 -9.59
C CYS A 116 17.34 15.72 -9.24
N SER A 117 17.04 16.28 -8.08
CA SER A 117 17.85 17.32 -7.42
C SER A 117 18.42 16.82 -6.09
N THR A 118 17.77 15.82 -5.48
CA THR A 118 18.18 15.15 -4.25
C THR A 118 17.90 13.64 -4.35
N ASP A 119 18.54 12.85 -3.49
CA ASP A 119 18.29 11.40 -3.41
C ASP A 119 16.81 11.06 -3.16
N PHE A 120 16.07 11.94 -2.47
CA PHE A 120 14.64 11.74 -2.20
C PHE A 120 13.77 11.77 -3.45
N ASP A 121 14.23 12.42 -4.52
CA ASP A 121 13.54 12.42 -5.81
C ASP A 121 13.64 11.06 -6.49
N CYS A 122 14.62 10.23 -6.12
CA CYS A 122 14.87 8.89 -6.68
C CYS A 122 14.10 7.77 -5.97
N GLY A 123 13.07 8.15 -5.22
CA GLY A 123 12.21 7.23 -4.48
C GLY A 123 12.61 7.09 -3.03
N THR A 124 11.63 6.69 -2.22
CA THR A 124 11.81 6.57 -0.76
C THR A 124 11.17 5.30 -0.22
N ARG A 125 11.74 4.78 0.86
CA ARG A 125 11.13 3.77 1.71
C ARG A 125 10.92 4.36 3.09
N CYS A 126 9.68 4.30 3.57
CA CYS A 126 9.38 4.64 4.96
C CYS A 126 9.89 3.54 5.89
N HIS A 127 10.31 3.92 7.09
CA HIS A 127 10.70 3.07 8.21
C HIS A 127 10.13 3.64 9.50
N ILE A 128 10.04 2.81 10.55
CA ILE A 128 9.75 3.27 11.90
C ILE A 128 11.06 3.25 12.68
N LYS A 129 11.50 4.42 13.16
CA LYS A 129 12.73 4.60 13.94
C LYS A 129 12.38 5.04 15.36
N SER A 130 13.24 4.73 16.32
CA SER A 130 13.03 5.03 17.74
C SER A 130 13.24 6.49 18.12
N SER A 131 13.76 7.30 17.20
CA SER A 131 13.89 8.75 17.32
C SER A 131 14.13 9.39 15.96
N ASP A 132 13.99 10.71 15.91
CA ASP A 132 14.42 11.58 14.82
C ASP A 132 15.93 11.48 14.53
N VAL A 133 16.77 11.47 15.56
CA VAL A 133 18.23 11.31 15.43
C VAL A 133 18.58 10.01 14.72
N ARG A 134 17.92 8.89 15.08
CA ARG A 134 18.14 7.60 14.42
C ARG A 134 17.62 7.58 12.98
N CYS A 135 16.71 8.48 12.63
CA CYS A 135 16.28 8.65 11.26
C CYS A 135 17.34 9.40 10.44
N THR A 136 17.82 10.53 10.95
CA THR A 136 18.81 11.36 10.25
C THR A 136 20.17 10.66 10.15
N GLU A 137 20.61 9.94 11.18
CA GLU A 137 21.81 9.08 11.15
C GLU A 137 21.71 7.97 10.08
N ALA A 138 20.48 7.57 9.72
CA ALA A 138 20.25 6.59 8.67
C ALA A 138 20.12 7.22 7.27
N GLY A 139 20.43 8.52 7.12
CA GLY A 139 20.26 9.27 5.87
C GLY A 139 18.80 9.58 5.52
N GLY A 140 17.88 9.46 6.50
CA GLY A 140 16.46 9.65 6.29
C GLY A 140 15.95 11.02 6.72
N GLN A 141 14.74 11.35 6.25
CA GLN A 141 13.94 12.48 6.68
C GLN A 141 12.78 12.00 7.55
N VAL A 142 12.56 12.69 8.67
CA VAL A 142 11.43 12.41 9.57
C VAL A 142 10.12 12.73 8.86
N GLY A 143 9.21 11.77 8.84
CA GLY A 143 7.87 11.93 8.26
C GLY A 143 6.90 12.57 9.24
N THR A 144 5.85 13.21 8.69
CA THR A 144 4.75 13.80 9.46
C THR A 144 3.61 12.81 9.71
N ALA A 145 3.56 11.70 8.97
CA ALA A 145 2.57 10.66 9.14
C ALA A 145 2.87 9.80 10.37
N THR A 146 1.82 9.25 10.98
CA THR A 146 1.94 8.29 12.09
C THR A 146 2.16 6.86 11.62
N SER A 147 2.06 6.57 10.32
CA SER A 147 2.30 5.24 9.75
C SER A 147 2.99 5.32 8.39
N CYS A 148 3.70 4.25 8.04
CA CYS A 148 4.34 4.08 6.73
C CYS A 148 3.41 3.61 5.61
N CYS A 149 2.12 3.42 5.87
CA CYS A 149 1.15 3.17 4.82
C CYS A 149 0.55 4.46 4.29
N ALA A 150 0.15 4.43 3.02
CA ALA A 150 -0.58 5.51 2.40
C ALA A 150 -1.90 5.77 3.16
N PRO A 151 -2.34 7.04 3.24
CA PRO A 151 -3.66 7.36 3.75
C PRO A 151 -4.74 6.72 2.85
N CYS A 152 -5.91 6.49 3.44
CA CYS A 152 -7.08 6.10 2.67
C CYS A 152 -7.72 7.36 2.06
N GLY A 153 -8.01 7.30 0.76
CA GLY A 153 -8.63 8.38 -0.02
C GLY A 153 -9.88 7.88 -0.70
#